data_AF-A0A7Y2IX70-F1
#
_entry.id   AF-A0A7Y2IX70-F1
#
_cell.length_a   1.000
_cell.length_b   1.000
_cell.length_c   1.000
_cell.angle_alpha   90.00
_cell.angle_beta   90.00
_cell.angle_gamma   90.00
#
_symmetry.space_group_name_H-M   'P 1'
#
loop_
_entity.id
_entity.type
_entity.pdbx_description
1 polymer ?
#
loop_
_entity_poly.entity_id
_entity_poly.type
_entity_poly.pdbx_seq_one_letter_code
_entity_poly.pdbx_strand_id
1 'polypeptide(L)' 'MGGGALFSLLIMGLLVAYPFSRILPRVGLNPWISLVAVIPIGAVVLLWVVAFRTWKD' A
#
# COMPACT_ATOMS: atom_id res chain seq x y z
N MET A 1 -14.79 -16.32 -19.44
CA MET A 1 -13.37 -16.47 -19.01
C MET A 1 -12.80 -15.21 -18.32
N GLY A 2 -13.60 -14.38 -17.62
CA GLY A 2 -13.11 -13.12 -16.99
C GLY A 2 -12.92 -13.16 -15.46
N GLY A 3 -13.61 -14.06 -14.75
CA GLY A 3 -13.59 -14.09 -13.28
C GLY A 3 -12.23 -14.41 -12.66
N GLY A 4 -11.45 -15.30 -13.28
CA GLY A 4 -10.12 -15.67 -12.79
C GLY A 4 -9.10 -14.52 -12.84
N ALA A 5 -9.16 -13.68 -13.88
CA ALA A 5 -8.26 -12.53 -14.03
C ALA A 5 -8.59 -11.41 -13.04
N LEU A 6 -9.88 -11.14 -12.78
CA LEU A 6 -10.28 -10.15 -11.78
C LEU A 6 -9.89 -10.63 -10.37
N PHE A 7 -10.10 -11.92 -10.08
CA PHE A 7 -9.74 -12.50 -8.79
C PHE A 7 -8.23 -12.43 -8.51
N SER A 8 -7.39 -12.75 -9.51
CA SER A 8 -5.93 -12.66 -9.36
C SER A 8 -5.46 -11.21 -9.17
N LEU A 9 -6.06 -10.24 -9.88
CA LEU A 9 -5.75 -8.82 -9.69
C LEU A 9 -6.09 -8.32 -8.29
N LEU A 10 -7.23 -8.73 -7.73
CA LEU A 10 -7.61 -8.36 -6.36
C LEU A 10 -6.65 -8.95 -5.32
N ILE A 11 -6.26 -10.22 -5.47
CA ILE A 11 -5.27 -10.85 -4.58
C ILE A 11 -3.94 -10.11 -4.65
N MET A 12 -3.43 -9.83 -5.85
CA MET A 12 -2.18 -9.10 -6.02
C MET A 12 -2.25 -7.69 -5.41
N GLY A 13 -3.36 -6.97 -5.62
CA GLY A 13 -3.58 -5.65 -5.01
C GLY A 13 -3.55 -5.71 -3.49
N LEU A 14 -4.20 -6.70 -2.87
CA LEU A 14 -4.18 -6.90 -1.43
C LEU A 14 -2.77 -7.24 -0.91
N LEU A 15 -2.03 -8.11 -1.60
CA LEU A 15 -0.65 -8.46 -1.24
C LEU A 15 0.28 -7.24 -1.27
N VAL A 16 0.08 -6.33 -2.23
CA VAL A 16 0.84 -5.08 -2.31
C VAL A 16 0.38 -4.07 -1.25
N ALA A 17 -0.93 -3.91 -1.04
CA ALA A 17 -1.45 -2.92 -0.08
C ALA A 17 -1.22 -3.31 1.38
N TYR A 18 -1.11 -4.61 1.69
CA TYR A 18 -0.93 -5.11 3.05
C TYR A 18 0.33 -4.60 3.77
N PRO A 19 1.56 -4.71 3.21
CA PRO A 19 2.75 -4.18 3.88
C PRO A 19 2.65 -2.67 4.13
N PHE A 20 2.11 -1.90 3.18
CA PHE A 20 1.91 -0.46 3.35
C PHE A 20 0.94 -0.14 4.49
N SER A 21 -0.15 -0.92 4.66
CA SER A 21 -1.10 -0.70 5.75
C SER A 21 -0.47 -0.92 7.14
N ARG A 22 0.61 -1.70 7.23
CA ARG A 22 1.37 -1.92 8.47
C ARG A 22 2.42 -0.84 8.73
N ILE A 23 2.97 -0.23 7.67
CA ILE A 23 4.02 0.80 7.77
C ILE A 23 3.43 2.20 8.00
N LEU A 24 2.35 2.55 7.30
CA LEU A 24 1.73 3.88 7.37
C LEU A 24 1.33 4.32 8.79
N PRO A 25 0.75 3.47 9.66
CA PRO A 25 0.42 3.86 11.03
C PRO A 25 1.63 4.24 11.89
N ARG A 26 2.81 3.68 11.60
CA ARG A 26 4.06 3.98 12.34
C ARG A 26 4.54 5.41 12.13
N VAL A 27 4.19 5.99 10.99
CA VAL A 27 4.46 7.39 10.64
C VAL A 27 3.22 8.29 10.84
N GLY A 28 2.20 7.81 11.55
CA GLY A 28 0.98 8.55 11.88
C GLY A 28 -0.01 8.72 10.74
N LEU A 29 0.09 7.92 9.67
CA LEU A 29 -0.83 7.96 8.54
C LEU A 29 -1.94 6.91 8.66
N ASN A 30 -3.09 7.21 8.05
CA ASN A 30 -4.22 6.29 8.01
C ASN A 30 -3.85 5.02 7.20
N PRO A 31 -4.00 3.79 7.75
CA PRO A 31 -3.69 2.56 7.04
C PRO A 31 -4.40 2.40 5.69
N TRP A 32 -5.62 2.94 5.54
CA TRP A 32 -6.41 2.85 4.30
C TRP A 32 -5.76 3.54 3.09
N ILE A 33 -4.82 4.46 3.33
CA ILE A 33 -4.03 5.09 2.26
C ILE A 33 -3.18 4.05 1.50
N SER A 34 -2.93 2.87 2.08
CA SER A 34 -2.18 1.80 1.45
C SER A 34 -2.77 1.28 0.13
N LEU A 35 -4.07 1.51 -0.12
CA LEU A 35 -4.71 1.14 -1.38
C LEU A 35 -4.11 1.87 -2.59
N VAL A 36 -3.55 3.08 -2.39
CA VAL A 36 -2.84 3.83 -3.42
C VAL A 36 -1.58 3.08 -3.90
N ALA A 37 -0.99 2.24 -3.04
CA ALA A 37 0.19 1.45 -3.38
C ALA A 37 -0.06 0.36 -4.44
N VAL A 38 -1.32 0.02 -4.73
CA VAL A 38 -1.64 -0.93 -5.81
C VAL A 38 -1.22 -0.38 -7.19
N ILE A 39 -1.10 0.95 -7.31
CA ILE A 39 -0.56 1.62 -8.49
C ILE A 39 0.96 1.80 -8.28
N PRO A 40 1.83 1.37 -9.22
CA PRO A 40 3.29 1.42 -9.03
C PRO A 40 3.83 2.80 -8.63
N ILE A 41 3.33 3.87 -9.25
CA ILE A 41 3.72 5.25 -8.91
C ILE A 41 3.25 5.60 -7.48
N GLY A 42 2.05 5.18 -7.10
CA GLY A 42 1.52 5.38 -5.75
C GLY A 42 2.36 4.69 -4.69
N ALA A 43 2.85 3.48 -4.96
CA ALA A 43 3.76 2.77 -4.07
C ALA A 43 5.07 3.54 -3.85
N VAL A 44 5.70 4.03 -4.93
CA VAL A 44 6.96 4.80 -4.85
C VAL A 44 6.76 6.08 -4.03
N VAL A 45 5.68 6.83 -4.29
CA VAL A 45 5.37 8.05 -3.55
C VAL A 45 5.15 7.76 -2.07
N LEU A 46 4.39 6.71 -1.73
CA LEU A 46 4.16 6.33 -0.33
C LEU A 46 5.46 5.91 0.37
N LEU A 47 6.36 5.21 -0.32
CA LEU A 47 7.68 4.87 0.23
C LEU A 47 8.52 6.13 0.49
N TRP A 48 8.53 7.11 -0.42
CA TRP A 48 9.18 8.39 -0.14
C TRP A 48 8.59 9.11 1.06
N VAL A 49 7.26 9.19 1.16
CA VAL A 49 6.60 9.80 2.32
C VAL A 49 7.02 9.10 3.61
N VAL A 50 6.99 7.77 3.64
CA VAL A 50 7.44 6.97 4.81
C VAL A 50 8.91 7.21 5.14
N ALA A 51 9.78 7.30 4.13
CA ALA A 51 11.22 7.48 4.32
C ALA A 51 11.58 8.84 4.93
N PHE A 52 10.83 9.88 4.61
CA PHE A 52 11.07 11.25 5.11
C PHE A 52 10.25 11.62 6.34
N ARG A 53 9.32 10.77 6.79
CA ARG A 53 8.54 10.97 8.02
C ARG A 53 9.32 10.47 9.24
N THR A 54 9.16 11.14 10.36
CA THR A 54 9.62 10.64 11.67
C THR A 54 8.78 9.43 12.09
N TRP A 55 9.44 8.35 12.47
CA TRP A 55 8.81 7.16 13.01
C TRP A 55 8.55 7.39 14.49
N LYS A 56 7.36 7.00 14.97
CA LYS A 56 7.10 6.98 16.41
C LYS A 56 7.88 5.81 17.01
N ASP A 57 8.66 6.09 18.04
CA ASP A 57 9.41 5.08 18.83
C ASP A 57 8.47 4.08 19.51
#